data_AF-A0A554KXM1-F1
#
_entry.id   AF-A0A554KXM1-F1
#
_cell.length_a   1.000
_cell.length_b   1.000
_cell.length_c   1.000
_cell.angle_alpha   90.00
_cell.angle_beta   90.00
_cell.angle_gamma   90.00
#
_symmetry.space_group_name_H-M   'P 1'
#
loop_
_entity.id
_entity.type
_entity.pdbx_description
1 polymer ?
#
loop_
_entity_poly.entity_id
_entity_poly.type
_entity_poly.pdbx_seq_one_letter_code
_entity_poly.pdbx_strand_id
1 'polypeptide(L)'
;MGYFNKTKDYVDKLGGKGDALDQMVARLVKNYQDANRVRKALDERFNKGAEFAVGIDRGGRLVRIKRVQERMKRRYLVEGVDGSWHEPEEKVWAMAMFELGRRKK
;
A
#
# COMPACT_ATOMS: atom_id res chain seq x y z
N MET A 1 15.61 -8.11 8.81
CA MET A 1 14.27 -8.63 8.50
C MET A 1 13.29 -7.84 9.35
N GLY A 2 12.47 -6.97 8.73
CA GLY A 2 11.55 -6.06 9.43
C GLY A 2 11.51 -4.68 8.76
N TYR A 3 10.87 -4.57 7.58
CA TYR A 3 10.72 -3.28 6.89
C TYR A 3 9.49 -2.48 7.38
N PHE A 4 8.65 -3.08 8.23
CA PHE A 4 7.32 -2.57 8.62
C PHE A 4 7.02 -2.86 10.09
N ASN A 5 7.87 -2.39 11.00
CA ASN A 5 7.82 -2.80 12.41
C ASN A 5 6.53 -2.29 13.08
N LYS A 6 6.10 -1.07 12.78
CA LYS A 6 4.87 -0.51 13.35
C LYS A 6 3.63 -1.25 12.87
N THR A 7 3.56 -1.52 11.57
CA THR A 7 2.43 -2.25 10.99
C THR A 7 2.41 -3.71 11.42
N LYS A 8 3.56 -4.32 11.69
CA LYS A 8 3.63 -5.67 12.26
C LYS A 8 2.96 -5.73 13.63
N ASP A 9 3.33 -4.84 14.53
CA ASP A 9 2.73 -4.80 15.87
C ASP A 9 1.21 -4.55 15.81
N TYR A 10 0.77 -3.69 14.89
CA TYR A 10 -0.65 -3.45 14.63
C TYR A 10 -1.36 -4.73 14.17
N VAL A 11 -0.84 -5.40 13.14
CA VAL A 11 -1.43 -6.63 12.59
C VAL A 11 -1.47 -7.75 13.63
N ASP A 12 -0.42 -7.90 14.43
CA ASP A 12 -0.32 -8.96 15.43
C ASP A 12 -1.37 -8.74 16.55
N LYS A 13 -1.61 -7.49 16.96
CA LYS A 13 -2.70 -7.12 17.89
C LYS A 13 -4.08 -7.35 17.29
N LEU A 14 -4.23 -7.19 15.99
CA LEU A 14 -5.51 -7.30 15.29
C LEU A 14 -6.02 -8.76 15.24
N GLY A 15 -5.13 -9.74 15.41
CA GLY A 15 -5.51 -11.14 15.60
C GLY A 15 -6.33 -11.74 14.45
N GLY A 16 -6.19 -11.21 13.24
CA GLY A 16 -6.94 -11.67 12.06
C GLY A 16 -8.36 -11.12 11.91
N LYS A 17 -8.84 -10.26 12.82
CA LYS A 17 -10.21 -9.70 12.80
C LYS A 17 -10.35 -8.40 11.98
N GLY A 18 -9.66 -8.32 10.84
CA GLY A 18 -9.53 -7.09 10.06
C GLY A 18 -10.33 -7.06 8.78
N ASP A 19 -10.48 -5.84 8.24
CA ASP A 19 -11.03 -5.66 6.90
C ASP A 19 -10.09 -6.22 5.81
N ALA A 20 -10.51 -6.17 4.55
CA ALA A 20 -9.70 -6.68 3.44
C ALA A 20 -8.33 -6.00 3.32
N LEU A 21 -8.21 -4.73 3.72
CA LEU A 21 -6.95 -4.00 3.71
C LEU A 21 -6.04 -4.48 4.84
N ASP A 22 -6.56 -4.63 6.05
CA ASP A 22 -5.83 -5.19 7.19
C ASP A 22 -5.30 -6.59 6.88
N GLN A 23 -6.11 -7.44 6.25
CA GLN A 23 -5.71 -8.80 5.85
C GLN A 23 -4.61 -8.77 4.77
N MET A 24 -4.72 -7.86 3.80
CA MET A 24 -3.69 -7.70 2.77
C MET A 24 -2.38 -7.23 3.38
N VAL A 25 -2.44 -6.22 4.23
CA VAL A 25 -1.27 -5.71 4.96
C VAL A 25 -0.64 -6.82 5.79
N ALA A 26 -1.44 -7.60 6.52
CA ALA A 26 -0.96 -8.73 7.30
C ALA A 26 -0.18 -9.73 6.44
N ARG A 27 -0.71 -10.06 5.26
CA ARG A 27 -0.03 -10.92 4.30
C ARG A 27 1.32 -10.33 3.85
N LEU A 28 1.36 -9.05 3.46
CA LEU A 28 2.59 -8.42 2.98
C LEU A 28 3.64 -8.27 4.08
N VAL A 29 3.23 -7.98 5.31
CA VAL A 29 4.15 -7.88 6.45
C VAL A 29 4.73 -9.24 6.84
N LYS A 30 3.91 -10.31 6.79
CA LYS A 30 4.33 -11.67 7.16
C LYS A 30 5.11 -12.38 6.05
N ASN A 31 4.89 -12.03 4.78
CA ASN A 31 5.58 -12.64 3.65
C ASN A 31 6.39 -11.61 2.84
N TYR A 32 7.71 -11.67 3.01
CA TYR A 32 8.65 -10.80 2.29
C TYR A 32 8.59 -10.95 0.76
N GLN A 33 8.39 -12.17 0.25
CA GLN A 33 8.31 -12.42 -1.18
C GLN A 33 7.07 -11.74 -1.78
N ASP A 34 5.93 -11.83 -1.09
CA ASP A 34 4.70 -11.14 -1.49
C ASP A 34 4.88 -9.62 -1.47
N ALA A 35 5.44 -9.06 -0.40
CA ALA A 35 5.74 -7.63 -0.33
C ALA A 35 6.64 -7.18 -1.48
N ASN A 36 7.70 -7.92 -1.78
CA ASN A 36 8.59 -7.59 -2.89
C ASN A 36 7.91 -7.68 -4.26
N ARG A 37 7.05 -8.67 -4.47
CA ARG A 37 6.28 -8.83 -5.71
C ARG A 37 5.36 -7.63 -5.93
N VAL A 38 4.60 -7.25 -4.89
CA VAL A 38 3.69 -6.10 -4.94
C VAL A 38 4.45 -4.80 -5.13
N ARG A 39 5.58 -4.62 -4.42
CA ARG A 39 6.43 -3.44 -4.58
C ARG A 39 6.94 -3.31 -6.01
N LYS A 40 7.51 -4.38 -6.59
CA LYS A 40 8.01 -4.37 -7.97
C LYS A 40 6.89 -4.01 -8.96
N ALA A 41 5.72 -4.60 -8.79
CA ALA A 41 4.55 -4.32 -9.62
C ALA A 41 4.10 -2.84 -9.53
N LEU A 42 4.11 -2.26 -8.32
CA LEU A 42 3.78 -0.86 -8.11
C LEU A 42 4.84 0.05 -8.74
N ASP A 43 6.11 -0.23 -8.48
CA ASP A 43 7.24 0.50 -9.06
C ASP A 43 7.21 0.47 -10.59
N GLU A 44 6.95 -0.69 -11.19
CA GLU A 44 6.86 -0.88 -12.64
C GLU A 44 5.72 -0.03 -13.25
N ARG A 45 4.58 0.07 -12.56
CA ARG A 45 3.45 0.90 -13.02
C ARG A 45 3.88 2.36 -13.20
N PHE A 46 4.57 2.91 -12.22
CA PHE A 46 5.09 4.28 -12.29
C PHE A 46 6.29 4.42 -13.23
N ASN A 47 7.15 3.40 -13.33
CA ASN A 47 8.27 3.42 -14.29
C ASN A 47 7.80 3.42 -15.75
N LYS A 48 6.60 2.87 -16.02
CA LYS A 48 5.93 2.95 -17.32
C LYS A 48 5.24 4.30 -17.57
N GLY A 49 5.44 5.29 -16.69
CA GLY A 49 4.91 6.65 -16.87
C GLY A 49 3.48 6.86 -16.37
N ALA A 50 2.90 5.92 -15.62
CA ALA A 50 1.61 6.18 -14.98
C ALA A 50 1.74 7.30 -13.95
N GLU A 51 0.88 8.31 -14.03
CA GLU A 51 0.81 9.38 -13.02
C GLU A 51 0.23 8.87 -11.69
N PHE A 52 -0.80 8.01 -11.80
CA PHE A 52 -1.49 7.40 -10.66
C PHE A 52 -1.63 5.89 -10.85
N ALA A 53 -1.57 5.17 -9.73
CA ALA A 53 -2.06 3.81 -9.61
C ALA A 53 -3.43 3.82 -8.90
N VAL A 54 -4.29 2.86 -9.23
CA VAL A 54 -5.58 2.68 -8.57
C VAL A 54 -5.41 1.67 -7.44
N GLY A 55 -5.93 2.00 -6.26
CA GLY A 55 -5.99 1.13 -5.10
C GLY A 55 -7.38 1.08 -4.51
N ILE A 56 -7.52 0.29 -3.44
CA ILE A 56 -8.74 0.20 -2.63
C ILE A 56 -8.39 0.49 -1.18
N ASP A 57 -9.13 1.40 -0.55
CA ASP A 57 -8.94 1.80 0.85
C ASP A 57 -9.79 0.99 1.84
N ARG A 58 -9.76 1.42 3.10
CA ARG A 58 -10.71 0.96 4.13
C ARG A 58 -12.12 1.37 3.75
N GLY A 59 -13.04 0.40 3.75
CA GLY A 59 -14.41 0.60 3.27
C GLY A 59 -14.60 0.26 1.79
N GLY A 60 -13.55 -0.15 1.09
CA GLY A 60 -13.67 -0.71 -0.25
C GLY A 60 -13.77 0.34 -1.37
N ARG A 61 -13.43 1.60 -1.11
CA ARG A 61 -13.53 2.70 -2.08
C ARG A 61 -12.28 2.73 -2.95
N LEU A 62 -12.45 3.17 -4.19
CA LEU A 62 -11.33 3.40 -5.09
C LEU A 62 -10.54 4.62 -4.64
N VAL A 63 -9.23 4.49 -4.56
CA VAL A 63 -8.31 5.57 -4.24
C VAL A 63 -7.20 5.68 -5.28
N ARG A 64 -6.66 6.89 -5.44
CA ARG A 64 -5.46 7.10 -6.25
C ARG A 64 -4.22 7.05 -5.38
N ILE A 65 -3.17 6.44 -5.93
CA ILE A 65 -1.84 6.34 -5.33
C ILE A 65 -0.89 7.04 -6.29
N LYS A 66 -0.09 7.99 -5.79
CA LYS A 66 0.96 8.65 -6.56
C LYS A 66 2.33 8.35 -5.97
N ARG A 67 3.36 8.34 -6.82
CA ARG A 67 4.76 8.23 -6.40
C ARG A 67 5.40 9.60 -6.47
N VAL A 68 6.00 10.04 -5.37
CA VAL A 68 6.79 11.26 -5.31
C VAL A 68 8.25 10.93 -5.05
N GLN A 69 9.15 11.69 -5.67
CA GLN A 69 10.59 11.58 -5.42
C GLN A 69 11.05 12.86 -4.73
N GLU A 70 11.48 12.72 -3.48
CA GLU A 70 11.95 13.84 -2.67
C GLU A 70 13.30 13.46 -2.06
N ARG A 71 14.32 14.31 -2.25
CA ARG A 71 15.69 14.11 -1.72
C ARG A 71 16.21 12.68 -1.94
N MET A 72 16.10 12.20 -3.18
CA MET A 72 16.49 10.84 -3.63
C MET A 72 15.69 9.67 -3.03
N LYS A 73 14.68 9.93 -2.20
CA LYS A 73 13.77 8.90 -1.66
C LYS A 73 12.46 8.89 -2.43
N ARG A 74 12.01 7.68 -2.78
CA ARG A 74 10.68 7.45 -3.37
C ARG A 74 9.68 7.21 -2.25
N ARG A 75 8.60 7.99 -2.24
CA ARG A 75 7.48 7.86 -1.31
C ARG A 75 6.19 7.64 -2.09
N TYR A 76 5.21 7.05 -1.43
CA TYR A 76 3.87 6.85 -1.98
C TYR A 76 2.90 7.71 -1.20
N LEU A 77 2.08 8.47 -1.93
CA LEU A 77 0.98 9.23 -1.35
C LEU A 77 -0.34 8.63 -1.82
N VAL A 78 -1.33 8.62 -0.95
CA VAL A 78 -2.69 8.15 -1.22
C VAL A 78 -3.62 9.35 -1.14
N GLU A 79 -4.57 9.41 -2.08
CA GLU A 79 -5.62 10.42 -2.08
C GLU A 79 -6.66 10.11 -1.00
N GLY A 80 -6.89 11.08 -0.12
CA GLY A 80 -7.97 11.09 0.86
C GLY A 80 -9.32 11.40 0.22
N VAL A 81 -10.39 11.21 0.99
CA VAL A 81 -11.78 11.45 0.55
C VAL A 81 -12.02 12.93 0.19
N ASP A 82 -11.26 13.81 0.83
CA ASP A 82 -11.27 15.25 0.62
C ASP A 82 -10.41 15.71 -0.58
N GLY A 83 -9.81 14.77 -1.32
CA GLY A 83 -8.90 15.04 -2.44
C GLY A 83 -7.49 15.46 -2.01
N SER A 84 -7.21 15.48 -0.70
CA SER A 84 -5.87 15.78 -0.19
C SER A 84 -4.96 14.54 -0.29
N TRP A 85 -3.64 14.76 -0.30
CA TRP A 85 -2.67 13.69 -0.46
C TRP A 85 -1.94 13.42 0.85
N HIS A 86 -1.99 12.17 1.30
CA HIS A 86 -1.36 11.76 2.55
C HIS A 86 -0.31 10.67 2.32
N GLU A 87 0.82 10.79 3.03
CA GLU A 87 1.78 9.70 3.14
C GLU A 87 1.26 8.69 4.18
N PRO A 88 1.05 7.42 3.82
CA PRO A 88 0.73 6.41 4.81
C PRO A 88 1.88 6.24 5.80
N GLU A 89 1.57 5.84 7.04
CA GLU A 89 2.58 5.66 8.09
C GLU A 89 3.73 4.74 7.64
N GLU A 90 3.40 3.68 6.89
CA GLU A 90 4.38 2.83 6.23
C GLU A 90 3.92 2.50 4.80
N LYS A 91 4.87 2.44 3.86
CA LYS A 91 4.59 2.16 2.44
C LYS A 91 3.81 0.85 2.18
N VAL A 92 3.82 -0.10 3.12
CA VAL A 92 3.06 -1.35 3.01
C VAL A 92 1.56 -1.10 2.86
N TRP A 93 1.04 0.00 3.41
CA TRP A 93 -0.36 0.39 3.26
C TRP A 93 -0.68 0.76 1.81
N ALA A 94 0.12 1.62 1.18
CA ALA A 94 -0.05 1.93 -0.25
C ALA A 94 0.10 0.67 -1.12
N MET A 95 1.05 -0.20 -0.80
CA MET A 95 1.23 -1.48 -1.49
C MET A 95 -0.01 -2.39 -1.37
N ALA A 96 -0.59 -2.48 -0.18
CA ALA A 96 -1.78 -3.29 0.07
C ALA A 96 -3.01 -2.74 -0.66
N MET A 97 -3.21 -1.41 -0.63
CA MET A 97 -4.29 -0.75 -1.37
C MET A 97 -4.16 -1.02 -2.87
N PHE A 98 -2.95 -0.90 -3.43
CA PHE A 98 -2.67 -1.20 -4.83
C PHE A 98 -2.96 -2.67 -5.19
N GLU A 99 -2.49 -3.62 -4.39
CA GLU A 99 -2.72 -5.05 -4.65
C GLU A 99 -4.22 -5.40 -4.58
N LEU A 100 -4.97 -4.80 -3.64
CA LEU A 100 -6.42 -4.94 -3.61
C LEU A 100 -7.08 -4.38 -4.88
N GLY A 101 -6.67 -3.18 -5.32
CA GLY A 101 -7.15 -2.57 -6.55
C GLY A 101 -6.85 -3.40 -7.80
N ARG A 102 -5.69 -4.08 -7.84
CA ARG A 102 -5.33 -5.01 -8.92
C ARG A 102 -6.20 -6.26 -8.96
N ARG A 103 -6.65 -6.76 -7.81
CA ARG A 103 -7.43 -8.01 -7.71
C ARG A 103 -8.91 -7.85 -7.99
N LYS A 104 -9.45 -6.64 -7.87
CA LYS A 104 -10.84 -6.33 -8.21
C LYS A 104 -11.06 -5.98 -9.69
N LYS A 105 -9.98 -5.88 -10.48
CA LYS A 105 -10.04 -5.75 -11.93
C LYS A 105 -9.94 -7.13 -12.57
#